data_AF-A0A553N5X2-F1
#
_entry.id   AF-A0A553N5X2-F1
#
_cell.length_a   1.000
_cell.length_b   1.000
_cell.length_c   1.000
_cell.angle_alpha   90.00
_cell.angle_beta   90.00
_cell.angle_gamma   90.00
#
_symmetry.space_group_name_H-M   'P 1'
#
loop_
_entity.id
_entity.type
_entity.pdbx_description
1 polymer ?
#
loop_
_entity_poly.entity_id
_entity_poly.type
_entity_poly.pdbx_seq_one_letter_code
_entity_poly.pdbx_strand_id
1 'polypeptide(L)'
;MANQSNKKPQNQNELGNESEQASFLLTVEKHQGQGDPRSVSRSAWQDFRKKVCLLVPYMWPRGSVWLQILVMLCVGLLALERVINVFVPIYSRNIVNQLSALENWRTLSVTVCVYVLLKFLQGGGVGTSGFVSNLRSFLWSHVQQYTSRVVQVRLFAHLHGLSLRWHLGRRTGDVLRSIDRGTSSVNNLLSYIVFSILPTIADIVIAIFYFVTYFSAWFGLIVFICMFLYLTLTIIITEWRTKYRREMNTQDNNSKSKAVDSLLNFETVKYYNSEEFEVRRFEDAILKYQACEWKTNASLALLNQTQNLIIGLGLLAGSLLCAYYVTINKFQVGDYVLFGTYIIQLYTPLNWFGTYYRMIQSAFIDMESMFDLLTEEKEVKDAVNAGDLSFTGGRVDFQSVCFSYTAAKEILSNVSFTVMPGQTVALVIYP
;
A
#
# COMPACT_ATOMS: atom_id res chain seq x y z
N MET A 1 26.47 73.54 42.46
CA MET A 1 25.69 74.21 41.39
C MET A 1 25.86 73.40 40.12
N ALA A 2 24.74 72.90 39.56
CA ALA A 2 24.53 72.27 38.24
C ALA A 2 25.39 71.01 37.91
N ASN A 3 24.90 69.94 37.29
CA ASN A 3 23.81 69.82 36.32
C ASN A 3 23.30 68.35 36.28
N GLN A 4 21.98 68.16 36.33
CA GLN A 4 21.30 66.89 36.03
C GLN A 4 21.16 66.76 34.50
N SER A 5 21.50 65.61 33.91
CA SER A 5 21.11 65.25 32.55
C SER A 5 20.49 63.85 32.51
N ASN A 6 19.17 63.88 32.41
CA ASN A 6 18.19 62.93 31.92
C ASN A 6 18.73 61.71 31.13
N LYS A 7 18.49 60.48 31.63
CA LYS A 7 18.43 59.24 30.81
C LYS A 7 17.12 58.52 31.08
N LYS A 8 16.26 58.44 30.06
CA LYS A 8 15.01 57.65 30.02
C LYS A 8 15.30 56.15 30.16
N PRO A 9 14.36 55.34 30.67
CA PRO A 9 14.43 53.88 30.59
C PRO A 9 13.84 53.42 29.24
N GLN A 10 14.72 52.96 28.34
CA GLN A 10 14.40 52.07 27.23
C GLN A 10 15.15 50.76 27.50
N ASN A 11 14.54 49.61 27.21
CA ASN A 11 15.10 48.23 27.27
C ASN A 11 14.58 47.27 28.37
N GLN A 12 13.32 47.39 28.81
CA GLN A 12 12.64 46.25 29.46
C GLN A 12 11.49 45.64 28.63
N ASN A 13 10.92 46.37 27.68
CA ASN A 13 9.84 45.85 26.83
C ASN A 13 10.33 45.03 25.63
N GLU A 14 11.57 45.25 25.15
CA GLU A 14 12.11 44.51 24.00
C GLU A 14 12.52 43.07 24.36
N LEU A 15 13.10 42.86 25.55
CA LEU A 15 13.42 41.52 26.06
C LEU A 15 12.18 40.65 26.39
N GLY A 16 11.07 41.30 26.77
CA GLY A 16 9.77 40.62 26.96
C GLY A 16 9.18 40.13 25.63
N ASN A 17 9.25 40.97 24.59
CA ASN A 17 8.74 40.62 23.27
C ASN A 17 9.57 39.54 22.56
N GLU A 18 10.91 39.52 22.70
CA GLU A 18 11.74 38.48 22.09
C GLU A 18 11.56 37.13 22.77
N SER A 19 11.37 37.10 24.10
CA SER A 19 11.11 35.88 24.84
C SER A 19 9.70 35.33 24.58
N GLU A 20 8.69 36.19 24.44
CA GLU A 20 7.34 35.81 23.99
C GLU A 20 7.31 35.38 22.52
N GLN A 21 8.07 36.01 21.63
CA GLN A 21 8.17 35.59 20.23
C GLN A 21 8.93 34.27 20.08
N ALA A 22 9.99 34.04 20.85
CA ALA A 22 10.71 32.78 20.86
C ALA A 22 9.86 31.64 21.45
N SER A 23 9.10 31.90 22.50
CA SER A 23 8.16 30.91 23.06
C SER A 23 6.94 30.69 22.16
N PHE A 24 6.46 31.72 21.44
CA PHE A 24 5.43 31.58 20.41
C PHE A 24 5.93 30.77 19.21
N LEU A 25 7.14 31.03 18.71
CA LEU A 25 7.77 30.24 17.63
C LEU A 25 7.97 28.79 18.04
N LEU A 26 8.43 28.51 19.28
CA LEU A 26 8.52 27.15 19.81
C LEU A 26 7.15 26.47 19.99
N THR A 27 6.09 27.23 20.25
CA THR A 27 4.72 26.72 20.37
C THR A 27 4.11 26.44 18.99
N VAL A 28 4.42 27.27 17.98
CA VAL A 28 4.03 27.06 16.58
C VAL A 28 4.79 25.88 15.97
N GLU A 29 6.08 25.69 16.28
CA GLU A 29 6.86 24.51 15.87
C GLU A 29 6.33 23.22 16.52
N LYS A 30 5.94 23.28 17.80
CA LYS A 30 5.27 22.15 18.48
C LYS A 30 3.92 21.78 17.85
N HIS A 31 3.17 22.76 17.36
CA HIS A 31 1.87 22.50 16.71
C HIS A 31 1.96 22.11 15.22
N GLN A 32 3.07 22.41 14.54
CA GLN A 32 3.29 22.00 13.14
C GLN A 32 3.99 20.63 12.97
N GLY A 33 4.44 20.01 14.06
CA GLY A 33 5.18 18.74 14.02
C GLY A 33 4.54 17.53 14.71
N GLN A 34 3.37 17.67 15.35
CA GLN A 34 2.71 16.56 16.05
C GLN A 34 1.39 16.19 15.39
N GLY A 35 1.47 15.30 14.39
CA GLY A 35 0.38 14.34 14.21
C GLY A 35 0.23 13.57 15.52
N ASP A 36 -0.98 13.54 16.07
CA ASP A 36 -1.31 12.83 17.30
C ASP A 36 -0.71 11.40 17.28
N PRO A 37 0.22 11.05 18.21
CA PRO A 37 0.80 9.71 18.26
C PRO A 37 -0.25 8.63 18.50
N ARG A 38 -1.47 9.00 18.93
CA ARG A 38 -2.56 8.07 19.23
C ARG A 38 -3.46 7.75 18.03
N SER A 39 -3.32 8.43 16.88
CA SER A 39 -4.08 8.08 15.67
C SER A 39 -3.51 6.86 14.93
N VAL A 40 -2.28 6.44 15.25
CA VAL A 40 -1.55 5.35 14.57
C VAL A 40 -1.97 3.94 15.04
N SER A 41 -2.95 3.82 15.95
CA SER A 41 -3.44 2.53 16.46
C SER A 41 -4.93 2.28 16.23
N ARG A 42 -5.56 2.88 15.21
CA ARG A 42 -6.79 2.29 14.67
C ARG A 42 -6.39 1.11 13.81
N SER A 43 -6.88 -0.09 14.17
CA SER A 43 -6.56 -1.31 13.43
C SER A 43 -6.97 -1.10 11.96
N ALA A 44 -6.04 -1.31 11.02
CA ALA A 44 -6.30 -1.19 9.58
C ALA A 44 -7.53 -2.02 9.12
N TRP A 45 -7.94 -2.98 9.94
CA TRP A 45 -9.07 -3.89 9.73
C TRP A 45 -10.42 -3.38 10.23
N GLN A 46 -10.48 -2.39 11.14
CA GLN A 46 -11.73 -1.95 11.79
C GLN A 46 -12.76 -1.37 10.79
N ASP A 47 -12.34 -0.95 9.60
CA ASP A 47 -13.23 -0.48 8.53
C ASP A 47 -12.99 -1.17 7.16
N PHE A 48 -12.35 -2.36 7.15
CA PHE A 48 -12.00 -3.08 5.93
C PHE A 48 -13.18 -3.21 4.95
N ARG A 49 -14.35 -3.63 5.45
CA ARG A 49 -15.55 -3.81 4.63
C ARG A 49 -16.07 -2.50 4.05
N LYS A 50 -16.06 -1.41 4.82
CA LYS A 50 -16.50 -0.08 4.33
C LYS A 50 -15.53 0.46 3.29
N LYS A 51 -14.23 0.38 3.56
CA LYS A 51 -13.16 0.82 2.65
C LYS A 51 -13.21 0.04 1.33
N VAL A 52 -13.36 -1.29 1.37
CA VAL A 52 -13.53 -2.13 0.17
C VAL A 52 -14.84 -1.84 -0.57
N CYS A 53 -15.96 -1.66 0.15
CA CYS A 53 -17.25 -1.34 -0.48
C CYS A 53 -17.24 0.04 -1.16
N LEU A 54 -16.50 1.01 -0.61
CA LEU A 54 -16.25 2.31 -1.25
C LEU A 54 -15.42 2.19 -2.53
N LEU A 55 -14.54 1.18 -2.62
CA LEU A 55 -13.66 0.94 -3.78
C LEU A 55 -14.36 0.23 -4.94
N VAL A 56 -15.29 -0.69 -4.68
CA VAL A 56 -16.02 -1.47 -5.71
C VAL A 56 -16.66 -0.60 -6.81
N PRO A 57 -17.32 0.54 -6.49
CA PRO A 57 -17.87 1.45 -7.51
C PRO A 57 -16.82 2.10 -8.41
N TYR A 58 -15.58 2.31 -7.91
CA TYR A 58 -14.48 2.84 -8.72
C TYR A 58 -13.83 1.76 -9.58
N MET A 59 -13.92 0.49 -9.18
CA MET A 59 -13.47 -0.64 -10.00
C MET A 59 -14.36 -0.89 -11.21
N TRP A 60 -15.65 -0.61 -11.10
CA TRP A 60 -16.60 -0.84 -12.19
C TRP A 60 -16.57 0.38 -13.11
N PRO A 61 -15.99 0.27 -14.32
CA PRO A 61 -15.98 1.38 -15.26
C PRO A 61 -17.42 1.62 -15.72
N ARG A 62 -18.10 2.56 -15.07
CA ARG A 62 -19.50 2.94 -15.36
C ARG A 62 -19.65 3.71 -16.68
N GLY A 63 -18.56 3.92 -17.43
CA GLY A 63 -18.55 4.74 -18.64
C GLY A 63 -18.39 3.98 -19.96
N SER A 64 -17.89 2.73 -19.99
CA SER A 64 -17.71 2.00 -21.25
C SER A 64 -17.97 0.51 -21.13
N VAL A 65 -18.82 0.01 -22.05
CA VAL A 65 -19.19 -1.41 -22.15
C VAL A 65 -17.96 -2.27 -22.47
N TRP A 66 -17.02 -1.74 -23.25
CA TRP A 66 -15.76 -2.41 -23.56
C TRP A 66 -14.92 -2.75 -22.32
N LEU A 67 -14.78 -1.81 -21.38
CA LEU A 67 -14.03 -2.07 -20.15
C LEU A 67 -14.76 -3.05 -19.23
N GLN A 68 -16.10 -3.07 -19.22
CA GLN A 68 -16.87 -4.05 -18.46
C GLN A 68 -16.68 -5.48 -19.02
N ILE A 69 -16.65 -5.62 -20.35
CA ILE A 69 -16.34 -6.90 -21.01
C ILE A 69 -14.92 -7.36 -20.66
N LEU A 70 -13.94 -6.46 -20.67
CA LEU A 70 -12.56 -6.75 -20.27
C LEU A 70 -12.47 -7.26 -18.82
N VAL A 71 -13.20 -6.65 -17.90
CA VAL A 71 -13.25 -7.10 -16.49
C VAL A 71 -13.87 -8.50 -16.40
N MET A 72 -14.99 -8.74 -17.09
CA MET A 72 -15.63 -10.06 -17.14
C MET A 72 -14.72 -11.13 -17.74
N LEU A 73 -14.00 -10.80 -18.81
CA LEU A 73 -13.01 -11.67 -19.43
C LEU A 73 -11.86 -12.01 -18.45
N CYS A 74 -11.36 -11.03 -17.70
CA CYS A 74 -10.35 -11.25 -16.66
C CYS A 74 -10.84 -12.19 -15.55
N VAL A 75 -12.10 -12.05 -15.11
CA VAL A 75 -12.72 -12.96 -14.13
C VAL A 75 -12.90 -14.35 -14.72
N GLY A 76 -13.29 -14.47 -15.99
CA GLY A 76 -13.37 -15.75 -16.71
C GLY A 76 -12.02 -16.45 -16.82
N LEU A 77 -10.96 -15.72 -17.17
CA LEU A 77 -9.58 -16.23 -17.22
C LEU A 77 -9.09 -16.66 -15.83
N LEU A 78 -9.46 -15.94 -14.77
CA LEU A 78 -9.16 -16.30 -13.39
C LEU A 78 -9.82 -17.64 -13.03
N ALA A 79 -11.11 -17.81 -13.33
CA ALA A 79 -11.81 -19.07 -13.11
C ALA A 79 -11.17 -20.23 -13.90
N LEU A 80 -10.82 -19.99 -15.17
CA LEU A 80 -10.11 -20.96 -16.01
C LEU A 80 -8.75 -21.37 -15.40
N GLU A 81 -7.99 -20.41 -14.87
CA GLU A 81 -6.71 -20.66 -14.20
C GLU A 81 -6.87 -21.61 -13.00
N ARG A 82 -7.96 -21.46 -12.24
CA ARG A 82 -8.27 -22.35 -11.10
C ARG A 82 -8.60 -23.76 -11.53
N VAL A 83 -9.36 -23.89 -12.62
CA VAL A 83 -9.67 -25.19 -13.22
C VAL A 83 -8.37 -25.89 -13.65
N ILE A 84 -7.52 -25.18 -14.41
CA ILE A 84 -6.22 -25.71 -14.85
C ILE A 84 -5.36 -26.14 -13.65
N ASN A 85 -5.34 -25.35 -12.57
CA ASN A 85 -4.59 -25.63 -11.36
C ASN A 85 -4.96 -26.98 -10.72
N VAL A 86 -6.22 -27.39 -10.77
CA VAL A 86 -6.68 -28.69 -10.25
C VAL A 86 -6.38 -29.82 -11.22
N PHE A 87 -6.53 -29.59 -12.52
CA PHE A 87 -6.31 -30.63 -13.53
C PHE A 87 -4.84 -31.02 -13.66
N VAL A 88 -3.91 -30.10 -13.46
CA VAL A 88 -2.48 -30.38 -13.65
C VAL A 88 -1.96 -31.53 -12.75
N PRO A 89 -2.19 -31.54 -11.42
CA PRO A 89 -1.83 -32.68 -10.57
C PRO A 89 -2.54 -33.99 -10.96
N ILE A 90 -3.80 -33.92 -11.40
CA ILE A 90 -4.59 -35.09 -11.84
C ILE A 90 -3.97 -35.74 -13.08
N TYR A 91 -3.57 -34.95 -14.07
CA TYR A 91 -2.90 -35.47 -15.26
C TYR A 91 -1.49 -36.00 -14.92
N SER A 92 -0.77 -35.36 -14.00
CA SER A 92 0.50 -35.90 -13.51
C SER A 92 0.33 -37.29 -12.89
N ARG A 93 -0.75 -37.51 -12.13
CA ARG A 93 -1.09 -38.83 -11.61
C ARG A 93 -1.41 -39.84 -12.69
N ASN A 94 -2.24 -39.46 -13.66
CA ASN A 94 -2.63 -40.36 -14.75
C ASN A 94 -1.41 -40.83 -15.53
N ILE A 95 -0.44 -39.95 -15.81
CA ILE A 95 0.82 -40.32 -16.47
C ILE A 95 1.58 -41.38 -15.66
N VAL A 96 1.73 -41.19 -14.34
CA VAL A 96 2.44 -42.13 -13.47
C VAL A 96 1.72 -43.48 -13.44
N ASN A 97 0.39 -43.49 -13.31
CA ASN A 97 -0.40 -44.71 -13.30
C ASN A 97 -0.32 -45.48 -14.63
N GLN A 98 -0.42 -44.78 -15.76
CA GLN A 98 -0.29 -45.38 -17.10
C GLN A 98 1.11 -45.94 -17.33
N LEU A 99 2.14 -45.27 -16.82
CA LEU A 99 3.52 -45.72 -16.90
C LEU A 99 3.75 -46.97 -16.03
N SER A 100 3.17 -47.03 -14.83
CA SER A 100 3.21 -48.21 -13.96
C SER A 100 2.42 -49.40 -14.53
N ALA A 101 1.33 -49.15 -15.26
CA ALA A 101 0.51 -50.18 -15.91
C ALA A 101 1.04 -50.64 -17.27
N LEU A 102 2.12 -50.04 -17.79
CA LEU A 102 2.71 -50.32 -19.11
C LEU A 102 1.66 -50.25 -20.26
N GLU A 103 0.79 -49.25 -20.22
CA GLU A 103 -0.23 -49.04 -21.26
C GLU A 103 0.36 -48.67 -22.64
N ASN A 104 -0.46 -48.76 -23.69
CA ASN A 104 -0.09 -48.43 -25.06
C ASN A 104 0.61 -47.05 -25.20
N TRP A 105 1.69 -47.00 -25.97
CA TRP A 105 2.46 -45.77 -26.23
C TRP A 105 1.60 -44.60 -26.76
N ARG A 106 0.56 -44.90 -27.56
CA ARG A 106 -0.36 -43.87 -28.07
C ARG A 106 -1.13 -43.16 -26.96
N THR A 107 -1.72 -43.88 -26.00
CA THR A 107 -2.48 -43.25 -24.91
C THR A 107 -1.55 -42.44 -24.01
N LEU A 108 -0.38 -42.98 -23.70
CA LEU A 108 0.63 -42.30 -22.88
C LEU A 108 1.13 -40.99 -23.53
N SER A 109 1.43 -41.00 -24.84
CA SER A 109 1.88 -39.81 -25.57
C SER A 109 0.85 -38.67 -25.56
N VAL A 110 -0.44 -39.00 -25.71
CA VAL A 110 -1.53 -38.02 -25.66
C VAL A 110 -1.65 -37.42 -24.25
N THR A 111 -1.64 -38.25 -23.20
CA THR A 111 -1.72 -37.77 -21.81
C THR A 111 -0.55 -36.83 -21.47
N VAL A 112 0.66 -37.15 -21.91
CA VAL A 112 1.86 -36.30 -21.71
C VAL A 112 1.74 -34.98 -22.47
N CYS A 113 1.30 -35.00 -23.74
CA CYS A 113 1.08 -33.76 -24.51
C CYS A 113 0.05 -32.84 -23.84
N VAL A 114 -1.05 -33.39 -23.34
CA VAL A 114 -2.08 -32.63 -22.62
C VAL A 114 -1.53 -32.06 -21.31
N TYR A 115 -0.76 -32.85 -20.54
CA TYR A 115 -0.12 -32.37 -19.31
C TYR A 115 0.86 -31.21 -19.57
N VAL A 116 1.70 -31.32 -20.59
CA VAL A 116 2.65 -30.26 -20.97
C VAL A 116 1.91 -29.00 -21.41
N LEU A 117 0.83 -29.12 -22.18
CA LEU A 117 -0.02 -28.00 -22.55
C LEU A 117 -0.67 -27.34 -21.32
N LEU A 118 -1.21 -28.13 -20.40
CA LEU A 118 -1.79 -27.60 -19.15
C LEU A 118 -0.73 -26.92 -18.28
N LYS A 119 0.48 -27.48 -18.19
CA LYS A 119 1.62 -26.86 -17.47
C LYS A 119 2.07 -25.55 -18.11
N PHE A 120 2.05 -25.45 -19.44
CA PHE A 120 2.32 -24.22 -20.17
C PHE A 120 1.25 -23.14 -19.89
N LEU A 121 -0.03 -23.54 -19.87
CA LEU A 121 -1.13 -22.64 -19.53
C LEU A 121 -1.07 -22.17 -18.07
N GLN A 122 -0.72 -23.07 -17.14
CA GLN A 122 -0.58 -22.83 -15.71
C GLN A 122 0.62 -21.93 -15.37
N GLY A 123 1.78 -22.18 -15.99
CA GLY A 123 3.02 -21.45 -15.70
C GLY A 123 3.96 -22.08 -14.68
N GLY A 124 3.98 -23.41 -14.60
CA GLY A 124 4.81 -24.16 -13.63
C GLY A 124 6.20 -24.56 -14.14
N GLY A 125 6.72 -23.94 -15.20
CA GLY A 125 8.06 -24.19 -15.75
C GLY A 125 9.09 -23.12 -15.35
N VAL A 126 10.22 -23.04 -16.07
CA VAL A 126 11.32 -22.08 -15.86
C VAL A 126 10.86 -20.60 -15.87
N GLY A 127 9.68 -20.31 -16.44
CA GLY A 127 9.02 -19.00 -16.37
C GLY A 127 7.94 -18.98 -15.30
N THR A 128 8.09 -18.09 -14.32
CA THR A 128 7.28 -17.90 -13.11
C THR A 128 5.82 -17.47 -13.34
N SER A 129 5.34 -17.35 -14.58
CA SER A 129 3.95 -16.98 -14.90
C SER A 129 3.40 -17.74 -16.11
N GLY A 130 2.18 -18.26 -15.98
CA GLY A 130 1.51 -19.03 -17.04
C GLY A 130 0.98 -18.15 -18.16
N PHE A 131 0.78 -18.73 -19.34
CA PHE A 131 0.22 -18.00 -20.47
C PHE A 131 -1.13 -17.33 -20.12
N VAL A 132 -1.99 -18.05 -19.39
CA VAL A 132 -3.30 -17.52 -18.94
C VAL A 132 -3.14 -16.35 -17.97
N SER A 133 -2.21 -16.47 -17.01
CA SER A 133 -1.92 -15.42 -16.03
C SER A 133 -1.32 -14.17 -16.68
N ASN A 134 -0.41 -14.34 -17.66
CA ASN A 134 0.18 -13.25 -18.41
C ASN A 134 -0.86 -12.53 -19.29
N LEU A 135 -1.69 -13.29 -20.02
CA LEU A 135 -2.76 -12.72 -20.82
C LEU A 135 -3.75 -11.94 -19.94
N ARG A 136 -4.16 -12.52 -18.80
CA ARG A 136 -5.02 -11.85 -17.82
C ARG A 136 -4.37 -10.56 -17.30
N SER A 137 -3.08 -10.59 -16.96
CA SER A 137 -2.35 -9.42 -16.44
C SER A 137 -2.21 -8.31 -17.49
N PHE A 138 -2.00 -8.68 -18.76
CA PHE A 138 -1.97 -7.74 -19.88
C PHE A 138 -3.32 -7.06 -20.10
N LEU A 139 -4.41 -7.82 -20.07
CA LEU A 139 -5.77 -7.29 -20.16
C LEU A 139 -6.12 -6.40 -18.96
N TRP A 140 -5.73 -6.82 -17.75
CA TRP A 140 -5.95 -6.05 -16.53
C TRP A 140 -5.17 -4.72 -16.52
N SER A 141 -3.97 -4.67 -17.09
CA SER A 141 -3.17 -3.45 -17.16
C SER A 141 -3.94 -2.29 -17.81
N HIS A 142 -4.70 -2.56 -18.86
CA HIS A 142 -5.54 -1.54 -19.50
C HIS A 142 -6.63 -1.00 -18.56
N VAL A 143 -7.28 -1.88 -17.81
CA VAL A 143 -8.30 -1.50 -16.82
C VAL A 143 -7.67 -0.68 -15.70
N GLN A 144 -6.50 -1.11 -15.19
CA GLN A 144 -5.76 -0.42 -14.14
C GLN A 144 -5.34 0.99 -14.58
N GLN A 145 -4.82 1.15 -15.80
CA GLN A 145 -4.41 2.45 -16.33
C GLN A 145 -5.61 3.40 -16.50
N TYR A 146 -6.74 2.89 -17.00
CA TYR A 146 -7.97 3.68 -17.10
C TYR A 146 -8.44 4.17 -15.73
N THR A 147 -8.53 3.28 -14.75
CA THR A 147 -8.97 3.60 -13.39
C THR A 147 -8.01 4.60 -12.73
N SER A 148 -6.70 4.39 -12.86
CA SER A 148 -5.68 5.32 -12.35
C SER A 148 -5.86 6.72 -12.90
N ARG A 149 -6.06 6.85 -14.22
CA ARG A 149 -6.28 8.13 -14.89
C ARG A 149 -7.54 8.83 -14.37
N VAL A 150 -8.67 8.11 -14.29
CA VAL A 150 -9.93 8.70 -13.83
C VAL A 150 -9.83 9.20 -12.40
N VAL A 151 -9.20 8.42 -11.50
CA VAL A 151 -9.02 8.79 -10.10
C VAL A 151 -8.08 9.99 -9.97
N GLN A 152 -6.91 9.98 -10.64
CA GLN A 152 -5.96 11.09 -10.61
C GLN A 152 -6.55 12.37 -11.16
N VAL A 153 -7.22 12.34 -12.32
CA VAL A 153 -7.83 13.53 -12.92
C VAL A 153 -8.95 14.08 -12.03
N ARG A 154 -9.76 13.21 -11.43
CA ARG A 154 -10.84 13.64 -10.53
C ARG A 154 -10.30 14.26 -9.24
N LEU A 155 -9.27 13.67 -8.65
CA LEU A 155 -8.58 14.22 -7.48
C LEU A 155 -7.94 15.57 -7.83
N PHE A 156 -7.24 15.65 -8.95
CA PHE A 156 -6.62 16.88 -9.42
C PHE A 156 -7.65 18.00 -9.64
N ALA A 157 -8.77 17.70 -10.29
CA ALA A 157 -9.87 18.64 -10.48
C ALA A 157 -10.54 19.06 -9.16
N HIS A 158 -10.66 18.13 -8.20
CA HIS A 158 -11.18 18.44 -6.87
C HIS A 158 -10.26 19.39 -6.11
N LEU A 159 -8.94 19.12 -6.11
CA LEU A 159 -7.94 19.95 -5.46
C LEU A 159 -7.90 21.37 -6.02
N HIS A 160 -8.00 21.52 -7.35
CA HIS A 160 -8.11 22.85 -7.96
C HIS A 160 -9.38 23.62 -7.57
N GLY A 161 -10.40 22.92 -7.06
CA GLY A 161 -11.60 23.54 -6.54
C GLY A 161 -11.53 23.90 -5.05
N LEU A 162 -10.42 23.62 -4.35
CA LEU A 162 -10.23 23.99 -2.95
C LEU A 162 -9.81 25.46 -2.82
N SER A 163 -9.95 25.99 -1.60
CA SER A 163 -9.68 27.41 -1.36
C SER A 163 -8.18 27.72 -1.40
N LEU A 164 -7.86 28.99 -1.71
CA LEU A 164 -6.48 29.47 -1.66
C LEU A 164 -5.84 29.28 -0.27
N ARG A 165 -6.65 29.44 0.80
CA ARG A 165 -6.21 29.20 2.18
C ARG A 165 -5.74 27.77 2.37
N TRP A 166 -6.47 26.80 1.85
CA TRP A 166 -6.10 25.39 1.90
C TRP A 166 -4.76 25.14 1.18
N HIS A 167 -4.58 25.73 -0.01
CA HIS A 167 -3.34 25.60 -0.78
C HIS A 167 -2.13 26.24 -0.09
N LEU A 168 -2.29 27.39 0.57
CA LEU A 168 -1.20 28.06 1.28
C LEU A 168 -0.84 27.36 2.61
N GLY A 169 -1.81 26.69 3.25
CA GLY A 169 -1.61 25.98 4.52
C GLY A 169 -0.97 24.59 4.39
N ARG A 170 -0.83 24.05 3.18
CA ARG A 170 -0.34 22.69 2.94
C ARG A 170 0.93 22.70 2.09
N ARG A 171 1.85 21.79 2.39
CA ARG A 171 3.03 21.55 1.56
C ARG A 171 2.61 20.81 0.30
N THR A 172 2.70 21.46 -0.87
CA THR A 172 2.28 20.90 -2.17
C THR A 172 2.91 19.54 -2.45
N GLY A 173 4.17 19.33 -2.06
CA GLY A 173 4.86 18.04 -2.22
C GLY A 173 4.26 16.90 -1.38
N ASP A 174 3.74 17.18 -0.19
CA ASP A 174 3.08 16.18 0.66
C ASP A 174 1.70 15.82 0.13
N VAL A 175 0.97 16.80 -0.39
CA VAL A 175 -0.32 16.60 -1.06
C VAL A 175 -0.13 15.73 -2.31
N LEU A 176 0.81 16.08 -3.20
CA LEU A 176 1.07 15.32 -4.42
C LEU A 176 1.49 13.88 -4.12
N ARG A 177 2.39 13.68 -3.14
CA ARG A 177 2.78 12.33 -2.68
C ARG A 177 1.60 11.52 -2.16
N SER A 178 0.66 12.16 -1.46
CA SER A 178 -0.54 11.48 -0.94
C SER A 178 -1.49 11.06 -2.07
N ILE A 179 -1.62 11.87 -3.13
CA ILE A 179 -2.40 11.50 -4.34
C ILE A 179 -1.75 10.32 -5.06
N ASP A 180 -0.45 10.39 -5.30
CA ASP A 180 0.28 9.37 -6.07
C ASP A 180 0.30 8.04 -5.33
N ARG A 181 0.65 8.06 -4.03
CA ARG A 181 0.64 6.86 -3.19
C ARG A 181 -0.77 6.33 -3.01
N GLY A 182 -1.74 7.19 -2.72
CA GLY A 182 -3.15 6.81 -2.58
C GLY A 182 -3.68 6.10 -3.82
N THR A 183 -3.49 6.69 -5.00
CA THR A 183 -3.99 6.11 -6.26
C THR A 183 -3.29 4.80 -6.61
N SER A 184 -1.97 4.74 -6.44
CA SER A 184 -1.20 3.50 -6.65
C SER A 184 -1.65 2.41 -5.67
N SER A 185 -1.87 2.77 -4.41
CA SER A 185 -2.34 1.87 -3.35
C SER A 185 -3.75 1.35 -3.59
N VAL A 186 -4.67 2.16 -4.13
CA VAL A 186 -6.00 1.70 -4.59
C VAL A 186 -5.84 0.59 -5.63
N ASN A 187 -5.04 0.83 -6.67
CA ASN A 187 -4.83 -0.12 -7.76
C ASN A 187 -4.15 -1.42 -7.28
N ASN A 188 -3.12 -1.28 -6.45
CA ASN A 188 -2.34 -2.42 -5.94
C ASN A 188 -3.17 -3.26 -4.97
N LEU A 189 -3.86 -2.63 -4.01
CA LEU A 189 -4.73 -3.33 -3.07
C LEU A 189 -5.76 -4.17 -3.82
N LEU A 190 -6.37 -3.55 -4.84
CA LEU A 190 -7.36 -4.21 -5.64
C LEU A 190 -6.79 -5.45 -6.36
N SER A 191 -5.64 -5.27 -7.01
CA SER A 191 -4.94 -6.35 -7.70
C SER A 191 -4.61 -7.50 -6.74
N TYR A 192 -4.13 -7.21 -5.52
CA TYR A 192 -3.83 -8.23 -4.53
C TYR A 192 -5.07 -8.99 -4.05
N ILE A 193 -6.18 -8.28 -3.78
CA ILE A 193 -7.42 -8.94 -3.32
C ILE A 193 -7.98 -9.84 -4.42
N VAL A 194 -8.11 -9.32 -5.65
CA VAL A 194 -8.78 -10.03 -6.76
C VAL A 194 -7.91 -11.14 -7.34
N PHE A 195 -6.60 -10.94 -7.49
CA PHE A 195 -5.74 -11.88 -8.22
C PHE A 195 -4.84 -12.75 -7.35
N SER A 196 -4.66 -12.42 -6.08
CA SER A 196 -3.82 -13.20 -5.18
C SER A 196 -4.63 -13.81 -4.06
N ILE A 197 -5.33 -13.01 -3.25
CA ILE A 197 -5.99 -13.48 -2.03
C ILE A 197 -7.22 -14.33 -2.34
N LEU A 198 -8.19 -13.79 -3.10
CA LEU A 198 -9.41 -14.52 -3.45
C LEU A 198 -9.09 -15.85 -4.15
N PRO A 199 -8.21 -15.90 -5.16
CA PRO A 199 -7.84 -17.16 -5.81
C PRO A 199 -7.11 -18.13 -4.89
N THR A 200 -6.27 -17.65 -3.97
CA THR A 200 -5.56 -18.53 -3.01
C THR A 200 -6.54 -19.14 -2.01
N ILE A 201 -7.49 -18.37 -1.49
CA ILE A 201 -8.54 -18.90 -0.60
C ILE A 201 -9.40 -19.90 -1.37
N ALA A 202 -9.78 -19.59 -2.61
CA ALA A 202 -10.52 -20.51 -3.46
C ALA A 202 -9.73 -21.81 -3.71
N ASP A 203 -8.42 -21.74 -4.01
CA ASP A 203 -7.55 -22.90 -4.19
C ASP A 203 -7.54 -23.80 -2.94
N ILE A 204 -7.40 -23.21 -1.75
CA ILE A 204 -7.42 -23.96 -0.49
C ILE A 204 -8.76 -24.68 -0.32
N VAL A 205 -9.89 -23.99 -0.55
CA VAL A 205 -11.23 -24.57 -0.40
C VAL A 205 -11.45 -25.69 -1.43
N ILE A 206 -11.09 -25.46 -2.69
CA ILE A 206 -11.19 -26.44 -3.77
C ILE A 206 -10.31 -27.65 -3.46
N ALA A 207 -9.08 -27.45 -2.98
CA ALA A 207 -8.19 -28.53 -2.62
C ALA A 207 -8.73 -29.36 -1.45
N ILE A 208 -9.23 -28.73 -0.38
CA ILE A 208 -9.83 -29.46 0.76
C ILE A 208 -11.02 -30.28 0.26
N PHE A 209 -11.92 -29.68 -0.51
CA PHE A 209 -13.08 -30.38 -1.07
C PHE A 209 -12.65 -31.57 -1.94
N TYR A 210 -11.65 -31.37 -2.80
CA TYR A 210 -11.09 -32.41 -3.66
C TYR A 210 -10.46 -33.55 -2.84
N PHE A 211 -9.65 -33.26 -1.82
CA PHE A 211 -9.01 -34.28 -0.99
C PHE A 211 -10.01 -35.06 -0.12
N VAL A 212 -11.05 -34.39 0.40
CA VAL A 212 -12.10 -35.06 1.18
C VAL A 212 -12.92 -36.01 0.32
N THR A 213 -13.29 -35.59 -0.90
CA THR A 213 -14.14 -36.40 -1.80
C THR A 213 -13.36 -37.52 -2.49
N TYR A 214 -12.11 -37.28 -2.88
CA TYR A 214 -11.32 -38.23 -3.67
C TYR A 214 -10.55 -39.25 -2.82
N PHE A 215 -9.89 -38.80 -1.76
CA PHE A 215 -9.02 -39.66 -0.94
C PHE A 215 -9.77 -40.18 0.29
N SER A 216 -10.08 -39.26 1.22
CA SER A 216 -10.75 -39.52 2.51
C SER A 216 -10.77 -38.23 3.34
N ALA A 217 -11.71 -38.14 4.28
CA ALA A 217 -11.79 -37.03 5.24
C ALA A 217 -10.48 -36.78 6.01
N TRP A 218 -9.68 -37.82 6.26
CA TRP A 218 -8.39 -37.70 6.96
C TRP A 218 -7.35 -36.90 6.18
N PHE A 219 -7.30 -37.05 4.85
CA PHE A 219 -6.38 -36.26 4.02
C PHE A 219 -6.80 -34.80 3.98
N GLY A 220 -8.10 -34.53 3.83
CA GLY A 220 -8.64 -33.18 3.91
C GLY A 220 -8.33 -32.50 5.25
N LEU A 221 -8.42 -33.24 6.35
CA LEU A 221 -8.08 -32.74 7.69
C LEU A 221 -6.58 -32.39 7.81
N ILE A 222 -5.68 -33.24 7.32
CA ILE A 222 -4.23 -32.97 7.32
C ILE A 222 -3.92 -31.68 6.54
N VAL A 223 -4.49 -31.55 5.33
CA VAL A 223 -4.29 -30.35 4.50
C VAL A 223 -4.85 -29.12 5.20
N PHE A 224 -6.06 -29.20 5.77
CA PHE A 224 -6.68 -28.10 6.50
C PHE A 224 -5.83 -27.65 7.70
N ILE A 225 -5.39 -28.59 8.55
CA ILE A 225 -4.55 -28.29 9.71
C ILE A 225 -3.22 -27.67 9.26
N CYS A 226 -2.57 -28.24 8.25
CA CYS A 226 -1.30 -27.72 7.73
C CYS A 226 -1.45 -26.28 7.23
N MET A 227 -2.45 -26.01 6.40
CA MET A 227 -2.69 -24.67 5.84
C MET A 227 -3.13 -23.66 6.90
N PHE A 228 -3.98 -24.07 7.85
CA PHE A 228 -4.41 -23.23 8.96
C PHE A 228 -3.25 -22.85 9.88
N LEU A 229 -2.43 -23.84 10.27
CA LEU A 229 -1.25 -23.62 11.10
C LEU A 229 -0.24 -22.73 10.38
N TYR A 230 -0.01 -22.98 9.10
CA TYR A 230 0.86 -22.18 8.25
C TYR A 230 0.43 -20.70 8.24
N LEU A 231 -0.85 -20.44 7.94
CA LEU A 231 -1.36 -19.08 7.80
C LEU A 231 -1.35 -18.34 9.13
N THR A 232 -1.77 -19.00 10.21
CA THR A 232 -1.80 -18.42 11.56
C THR A 232 -0.40 -18.06 12.05
N LEU A 233 0.57 -18.99 11.95
CA LEU A 233 1.95 -18.72 12.37
C LEU A 233 2.62 -17.67 11.49
N THR A 234 2.36 -17.68 10.17
CA THR A 234 2.89 -16.67 9.25
C THR A 234 2.44 -15.27 9.64
N ILE A 235 1.15 -15.08 9.97
CA ILE A 235 0.62 -13.78 10.40
C ILE A 235 1.25 -13.34 11.73
N ILE A 236 1.25 -14.21 12.74
CA ILE A 236 1.80 -13.90 14.07
C ILE A 236 3.28 -13.49 13.98
N ILE A 237 4.09 -14.27 13.27
CA ILE A 237 5.53 -13.99 13.13
C ILE A 237 5.76 -12.73 12.29
N THR A 238 4.95 -12.51 11.24
CA THR A 238 5.05 -11.30 10.40
C THR A 238 4.74 -10.04 11.19
N GLU A 239 3.70 -10.07 12.01
CA GLU A 239 3.34 -8.95 12.88
C GLU A 239 4.43 -8.69 13.93
N TRP A 240 4.89 -9.74 14.62
CA TRP A 240 5.99 -9.64 15.60
C TRP A 240 7.27 -9.08 14.98
N ARG A 241 7.64 -9.51 13.76
CA ARG A 241 8.86 -9.05 13.07
C ARG A 241 8.79 -7.58 12.63
N THR A 242 7.60 -7.02 12.48
CA THR A 242 7.41 -5.65 11.97
C THR A 242 8.14 -4.61 12.83
N LYS A 243 8.30 -4.86 14.14
CA LYS A 243 9.10 -4.01 15.03
C LYS A 243 10.57 -3.90 14.63
N TYR A 244 11.21 -5.00 14.23
CA TYR A 244 12.63 -5.00 13.80
C TYR A 244 12.80 -4.23 12.49
N ARG A 245 11.82 -4.37 11.57
CA ARG A 245 11.82 -3.62 10.33
C ARG A 245 11.67 -2.11 10.56
N ARG A 246 10.83 -1.71 11.53
CA ARG A 246 10.68 -0.30 11.95
C ARG A 246 11.98 0.25 12.52
N GLU A 247 12.61 -0.48 13.43
CA GLU A 247 13.89 -0.10 14.03
C GLU A 247 15.00 0.06 12.97
N MET A 248 15.08 -0.90 12.04
CA MET A 248 16.01 -0.83 10.89
C MET A 248 15.78 0.42 10.03
N ASN A 249 14.54 0.72 9.67
CA ASN A 249 14.21 1.92 8.88
C ASN A 249 14.56 3.21 9.62
N THR A 250 14.39 3.26 10.94
CA THR A 250 14.79 4.44 11.73
C THR A 250 16.30 4.65 11.71
N GLN A 251 17.10 3.58 11.84
CA GLN A 251 18.56 3.68 11.77
C GLN A 251 19.06 3.98 10.36
N ASP A 252 18.38 3.47 9.32
CA ASP A 252 18.65 3.81 7.91
C ASP A 252 18.41 5.30 7.63
N ASN A 253 17.29 5.84 8.12
CA ASN A 253 17.02 7.28 8.00
C ASN A 253 18.06 8.11 8.77
N ASN A 254 18.47 7.68 9.96
CA ASN A 254 19.49 8.38 10.75
C ASN A 254 20.86 8.40 10.05
N SER A 255 21.31 7.26 9.48
CA SER A 255 22.58 7.20 8.74
C SER A 255 22.54 8.08 7.49
N LYS A 256 21.43 8.06 6.73
CA LYS A 256 21.21 8.93 5.57
C LYS A 256 21.18 10.40 5.94
N SER A 257 20.47 10.77 7.00
CA SER A 257 20.42 12.17 7.47
C SER A 257 21.81 12.68 7.84
N LYS A 258 22.62 11.89 8.54
CA LYS A 258 24.01 12.27 8.86
C LYS A 258 24.88 12.46 7.62
N ALA A 259 24.78 11.57 6.64
CA ALA A 259 25.53 11.69 5.40
C ALA A 259 25.12 12.95 4.61
N VAL A 260 23.82 13.21 4.50
CA VAL A 260 23.28 14.39 3.81
C VAL A 260 23.73 15.68 4.50
N ASP A 261 23.62 15.75 5.83
CA ASP A 261 24.02 16.92 6.61
C ASP A 261 25.52 17.22 6.49
N SER A 262 26.36 16.19 6.55
CA SER A 262 27.82 16.33 6.38
C SER A 262 28.20 16.81 4.98
N LEU A 263 27.54 16.29 3.94
CA LEU A 263 27.82 16.65 2.54
C LEU A 263 27.26 18.03 2.15
N LEU A 264 26.11 18.42 2.69
CA LEU A 264 25.57 19.77 2.50
C LEU A 264 26.43 20.82 3.18
N ASN A 265 26.94 20.52 4.37
CA ASN A 265 27.78 21.43 5.16
C ASN A 265 29.29 21.12 5.00
N PHE A 266 29.71 20.68 3.81
CA PHE A 266 31.09 20.25 3.57
C PHE A 266 32.11 21.37 3.84
N GLU A 267 31.73 22.63 3.62
CA GLU A 267 32.57 23.80 3.90
C GLU A 267 32.92 23.89 5.38
N THR A 268 31.92 23.72 6.26
CA THR A 268 32.13 23.72 7.71
C THR A 268 33.04 22.57 8.13
N VAL A 269 32.82 21.37 7.60
CA VAL A 269 33.69 20.21 7.91
C VAL A 269 35.14 20.50 7.52
N LYS A 270 35.38 21.15 6.39
CA LYS A 270 36.71 21.56 5.92
C LYS A 270 37.31 22.71 6.74
N TYR A 271 36.52 23.69 7.16
CA TYR A 271 37.01 24.78 8.01
C TYR A 271 37.53 24.29 9.37
N TYR A 272 36.94 23.22 9.91
CA TYR A 272 37.31 22.64 11.19
C TYR A 272 38.22 21.40 11.08
N ASN A 273 38.72 21.04 9.89
CA ASN A 273 39.52 19.83 9.63
C ASN A 273 38.94 18.57 10.32
N SER A 274 37.61 18.42 10.26
CA SER A 274 36.86 17.41 11.02
C SER A 274 36.42 16.22 10.17
N GLU A 275 37.12 15.94 9.07
CA GLU A 275 36.75 14.87 8.14
C GLU A 275 36.75 13.49 8.80
N GLU A 276 37.79 13.17 9.56
CA GLU A 276 37.90 11.87 10.24
C GLU A 276 36.83 11.69 11.32
N PHE A 277 36.44 12.79 11.99
CA PHE A 277 35.36 12.79 12.97
C PHE A 277 34.01 12.45 12.32
N GLU A 278 33.67 13.09 11.20
CA GLU A 278 32.42 12.82 10.49
C GLU A 278 32.41 11.41 9.86
N VAL A 279 33.55 10.93 9.35
CA VAL A 279 33.68 9.55 8.87
C VAL A 279 33.39 8.54 9.98
N ARG A 280 33.99 8.71 11.18
CA ARG A 280 33.72 7.83 12.33
C ARG A 280 32.27 7.92 12.80
N ARG A 281 31.69 9.12 12.83
CA ARG A 281 30.29 9.35 13.21
C ARG A 281 29.30 8.67 12.25
N PHE A 282 29.66 8.59 10.97
CA PHE A 282 28.93 7.88 9.95
C PHE A 282 29.12 6.35 10.08
N GLU A 283 30.36 5.89 10.28
CA GLU A 283 30.67 4.48 10.55
C GLU A 283 29.86 3.93 11.74
N ASP A 284 29.81 4.66 12.85
CA ASP A 284 29.00 4.31 14.02
C ASP A 284 27.49 4.19 13.70
N ALA A 285 27.00 5.05 12.79
CA ALA A 285 25.61 4.98 12.34
C ALA A 285 25.36 3.74 11.48
N ILE A 286 26.31 3.40 10.61
CA ILE A 286 26.26 2.20 9.77
C ILE A 286 26.33 0.93 10.61
N LEU A 287 27.20 0.85 11.62
CA LEU A 287 27.27 -0.30 12.53
C LEU A 287 25.95 -0.55 13.26
N LYS A 288 25.28 0.53 13.72
CA LYS A 288 23.94 0.44 14.34
C LYS A 288 22.88 -0.04 13.35
N TYR A 289 22.92 0.45 12.11
CA TYR A 289 22.05 0.00 11.03
C TYR A 289 22.27 -1.50 10.73
N GLN A 290 23.52 -1.93 10.55
CA GLN A 290 23.88 -3.32 10.26
C GLN A 290 23.40 -4.29 11.34
N ALA A 291 23.50 -3.91 12.62
CA ALA A 291 22.97 -4.72 13.72
C ALA A 291 21.45 -4.91 13.63
N CYS A 292 20.71 -3.87 13.21
CA CYS A 292 19.26 -3.94 13.02
C CYS A 292 18.87 -4.69 11.74
N GLU A 293 19.66 -4.54 10.67
CA GLU A 293 19.50 -5.28 9.42
C GLU A 293 19.71 -6.79 9.65
N TRP A 294 20.74 -7.17 10.40
CA TRP A 294 20.96 -8.57 10.77
C TRP A 294 19.76 -9.16 11.53
N LYS A 295 19.20 -8.46 12.53
CA LYS A 295 17.98 -8.90 13.23
C LYS A 295 16.79 -9.06 12.29
N THR A 296 16.64 -8.15 11.31
CA THR A 296 15.58 -8.21 10.30
C THR A 296 15.74 -9.41 9.37
N ASN A 297 16.97 -9.70 8.92
CA ASN A 297 17.26 -10.85 8.07
C ASN A 297 17.16 -12.17 8.84
N ALA A 298 17.67 -12.24 10.08
CA ALA A 298 17.57 -13.40 10.94
C ALA A 298 16.10 -13.76 11.25
N SER A 299 15.26 -12.76 11.53
CA SER A 299 13.81 -12.99 11.74
C SER A 299 13.04 -13.34 10.45
N LEU A 300 13.55 -12.99 9.27
CA LEU A 300 13.03 -13.50 8.00
C LEU A 300 13.44 -14.96 7.77
N ALA A 301 14.70 -15.30 8.05
CA ALA A 301 15.19 -16.67 7.97
C ALA A 301 14.42 -17.60 8.93
N LEU A 302 14.15 -17.14 10.16
CA LEU A 302 13.33 -17.87 11.13
C LEU A 302 11.92 -18.14 10.60
N LEU A 303 11.25 -17.14 10.01
CA LEU A 303 9.94 -17.30 9.38
C LEU A 303 9.99 -18.39 8.30
N ASN A 304 10.94 -18.28 7.36
CA ASN A 304 11.08 -19.23 6.26
C ASN A 304 11.36 -20.66 6.79
N GLN A 305 12.16 -20.78 7.85
CA GLN A 305 12.47 -22.08 8.46
C GLN A 305 11.25 -22.69 9.16
N THR A 306 10.49 -21.90 9.92
CA THR A 306 9.24 -22.36 10.54
C THR A 306 8.23 -22.80 9.49
N GLN A 307 8.10 -22.04 8.40
CA GLN A 307 7.25 -22.36 7.26
C GLN A 307 7.67 -23.68 6.59
N ASN A 308 8.96 -23.83 6.28
CA ASN A 308 9.50 -25.07 5.72
C ASN A 308 9.29 -26.27 6.64
N LEU A 309 9.41 -26.09 7.96
CA LEU A 309 9.15 -27.16 8.93
C LEU A 309 7.68 -27.60 8.91
N ILE A 310 6.73 -26.66 8.88
CA ILE A 310 5.28 -26.97 8.83
C ILE A 310 4.95 -27.76 7.56
N ILE A 311 5.47 -27.33 6.41
CA ILE A 311 5.24 -28.00 5.13
C ILE A 311 5.92 -29.36 5.11
N GLY A 312 7.16 -29.45 5.62
CA GLY A 312 7.90 -30.70 5.71
C GLY A 312 7.16 -31.72 6.57
N LEU A 313 6.61 -31.32 7.72
CA LEU A 313 5.79 -32.16 8.59
C LEU A 313 4.45 -32.54 7.93
N GLY A 314 3.78 -31.60 7.27
CA GLY A 314 2.52 -31.86 6.56
C GLY A 314 2.71 -32.82 5.38
N LEU A 315 3.78 -32.62 4.62
CA LEU A 315 4.18 -33.51 3.53
C LEU A 315 4.58 -34.88 4.08
N LEU A 316 5.37 -34.96 5.15
CA LEU A 316 5.76 -36.22 5.78
C LEU A 316 4.53 -37.02 6.24
N ALA A 317 3.63 -36.39 7.00
CA ALA A 317 2.43 -37.03 7.53
C ALA A 317 1.50 -37.53 6.42
N GLY A 318 1.23 -36.68 5.43
CA GLY A 318 0.38 -37.04 4.30
C GLY A 318 1.02 -38.07 3.37
N SER A 319 2.34 -37.99 3.14
CA SER A 319 3.10 -38.97 2.36
C SER A 319 3.14 -40.34 3.02
N LEU A 320 3.36 -40.42 4.33
CA LEU A 320 3.31 -41.69 5.08
C LEU A 320 1.92 -42.32 5.01
N LEU A 321 0.86 -41.51 5.17
CA LEU A 321 -0.50 -41.98 5.05
C LEU A 321 -0.80 -42.47 3.63
N CYS A 322 -0.46 -41.68 2.60
CA CYS A 322 -0.59 -42.08 1.19
C CYS A 322 0.14 -43.39 0.91
N ALA A 323 1.41 -43.50 1.35
CA ALA A 323 2.21 -44.70 1.16
C ALA A 323 1.55 -45.94 1.80
N TYR A 324 1.02 -45.80 3.01
CA TYR A 324 0.27 -46.88 3.68
C TYR A 324 -0.99 -47.30 2.92
N TYR A 325 -1.75 -46.35 2.36
CA TYR A 325 -2.92 -46.69 1.53
C TYR A 325 -2.54 -47.32 0.19
N VAL A 326 -1.37 -46.99 -0.36
CA VAL A 326 -0.81 -47.66 -1.55
C VAL A 326 -0.39 -49.09 -1.22
N THR A 327 0.24 -49.36 -0.06
CA THR A 327 0.61 -50.73 0.32
C THR A 327 -0.59 -51.65 0.58
N ILE A 328 -1.74 -51.08 0.96
CA ILE A 328 -3.01 -51.81 1.12
C ILE A 328 -3.82 -51.85 -0.19
N ASN A 329 -3.24 -51.44 -1.32
CA ASN A 329 -3.87 -51.40 -2.65
C ASN A 329 -5.18 -50.57 -2.72
N LYS A 330 -5.36 -49.59 -1.82
CA LYS A 330 -6.49 -48.65 -1.90
C LYS A 330 -6.20 -47.47 -2.84
N PHE A 331 -4.92 -47.12 -3.02
CA PHE A 331 -4.45 -46.07 -3.93
C PHE A 331 -3.38 -46.59 -4.89
N GLN A 332 -3.17 -45.87 -5.99
CA GLN A 332 -2.13 -46.16 -6.97
C GLN A 332 -0.87 -45.30 -6.74
N VAL A 333 0.25 -45.66 -7.36
CA VAL A 333 1.52 -44.92 -7.20
C VAL A 333 1.39 -43.45 -7.63
N GLY A 334 0.54 -43.15 -8.64
CA GLY A 334 0.28 -41.79 -9.07
C GLY A 334 -0.47 -40.92 -8.06
N ASP A 335 -1.22 -41.52 -7.11
CA ASP A 335 -1.87 -40.79 -6.02
C ASP A 335 -0.86 -40.12 -5.08
N TYR A 336 0.28 -40.79 -4.85
CA TYR A 336 1.38 -40.23 -4.08
C TYR A 336 1.97 -38.98 -4.75
N VAL A 337 2.20 -39.06 -6.07
CA VAL A 337 2.72 -37.93 -6.86
C VAL A 337 1.72 -36.77 -6.90
N LEU A 338 0.42 -37.06 -7.02
CA LEU A 338 -0.64 -36.06 -6.93
C LEU A 338 -0.57 -35.31 -5.60
N PHE A 339 -0.54 -36.04 -4.48
CA PHE A 339 -0.50 -35.44 -3.16
C PHE A 339 0.72 -34.50 -3.01
N GLY A 340 1.92 -34.99 -3.33
CA GLY A 340 3.14 -34.19 -3.21
C GLY A 340 3.14 -32.94 -4.09
N THR A 341 2.75 -33.07 -5.36
CA THR A 341 2.72 -31.94 -6.30
C THR A 341 1.66 -30.91 -5.93
N TYR A 342 0.49 -31.34 -5.49
CA TYR A 342 -0.60 -30.44 -5.14
C TYR A 342 -0.31 -29.66 -3.85
N ILE A 343 0.30 -30.29 -2.83
CA ILE A 343 0.73 -29.60 -1.60
C ILE A 343 1.73 -28.47 -1.91
N ILE A 344 2.74 -28.74 -2.74
CA ILE A 344 3.74 -27.72 -3.13
C ILE A 344 3.07 -26.56 -3.90
N GLN A 345 2.12 -26.89 -4.78
CA GLN A 345 1.38 -25.89 -5.55
C GLN A 345 0.52 -24.99 -4.65
N LEU A 346 -0.14 -25.55 -3.64
CA LEU A 346 -0.88 -24.76 -2.65
C LEU A 346 0.06 -23.88 -1.81
N TYR A 347 1.27 -24.36 -1.53
CA TYR A 347 2.23 -23.61 -0.72
C TYR A 347 2.80 -22.35 -1.41
N THR A 348 3.05 -22.43 -2.72
CA THR A 348 3.70 -21.33 -3.45
C THR A 348 3.02 -19.96 -3.27
N PRO A 349 1.70 -19.81 -3.46
CA PRO A 349 1.03 -18.52 -3.21
C PRO A 349 0.98 -18.14 -1.72
N LEU A 350 0.99 -19.13 -0.81
CA LEU A 350 0.93 -18.89 0.63
C LEU A 350 2.20 -18.22 1.17
N ASN A 351 3.37 -18.50 0.59
CA ASN A 351 4.63 -17.82 0.96
C ASN A 351 4.56 -16.30 0.73
N TRP A 352 3.89 -15.87 -0.33
CA TRP A 352 3.70 -14.45 -0.63
C TRP A 352 2.63 -13.78 0.24
N PHE A 353 1.81 -14.55 0.94
CA PHE A 353 0.69 -14.04 1.75
C PHE A 353 1.14 -13.08 2.86
N GLY A 354 2.26 -13.37 3.54
CA GLY A 354 2.83 -12.46 4.54
C GLY A 354 3.28 -11.12 3.95
N THR A 355 3.70 -11.10 2.69
CA THR A 355 4.02 -9.87 1.95
C THR A 355 2.76 -9.14 1.53
N TYR A 356 1.75 -9.84 0.99
CA TYR A 356 0.46 -9.25 0.67
C TYR A 356 -0.21 -8.62 1.89
N TYR A 357 -0.17 -9.28 3.06
CA TYR A 357 -0.70 -8.72 4.31
C TYR A 357 -0.13 -7.33 4.61
N ARG A 358 1.20 -7.17 4.53
CA ARG A 358 1.86 -5.88 4.76
C ARG A 358 1.54 -4.86 3.69
N MET A 359 1.51 -5.28 2.42
CA MET A 359 1.16 -4.41 1.30
C MET A 359 -0.28 -3.88 1.43
N ILE A 360 -1.21 -4.71 1.87
CA ILE A 360 -2.61 -4.34 2.15
C ILE A 360 -2.67 -3.30 3.28
N GLN A 361 -1.95 -3.54 4.38
CA GLN A 361 -1.89 -2.58 5.49
C GLN A 361 -1.34 -1.22 5.04
N SER A 362 -0.23 -1.21 4.28
CA SER A 362 0.33 0.03 3.71
C SER A 362 -0.67 0.72 2.79
N ALA A 363 -1.30 -0.04 1.90
CA ALA A 363 -2.26 0.50 0.96
C ALA A 363 -3.46 1.14 1.67
N PHE A 364 -3.93 0.55 2.78
CA PHE A 364 -5.00 1.16 3.58
C PHE A 364 -4.62 2.50 4.18
N ILE A 365 -3.39 2.66 4.66
CA ILE A 365 -2.90 3.91 5.25
C ILE A 365 -2.76 4.99 4.17
N ASP A 366 -2.14 4.65 3.04
CA ASP A 366 -1.95 5.59 1.93
C ASP A 366 -3.29 6.04 1.34
N MET A 367 -4.26 5.13 1.23
CA MET A 367 -5.61 5.45 0.76
C MET A 367 -6.39 6.33 1.73
N GLU A 368 -6.22 6.16 3.04
CA GLU A 368 -6.90 6.99 4.04
C GLU A 368 -6.51 8.46 3.86
N SER A 369 -5.22 8.72 3.67
CA SER A 369 -4.72 10.08 3.40
C SER A 369 -5.30 10.67 2.10
N MET A 370 -5.49 9.85 1.06
CA MET A 370 -6.10 10.27 -0.19
C MET A 370 -7.61 10.52 -0.06
N PHE A 371 -8.33 9.67 0.69
CA PHE A 371 -9.75 9.86 0.94
C PHE A 371 -10.01 11.11 1.78
N ASP A 372 -9.18 11.39 2.77
CA ASP A 372 -9.26 12.62 3.56
C ASP A 372 -9.18 13.86 2.65
N LEU A 373 -8.27 13.86 1.66
CA LEU A 373 -8.16 14.92 0.65
C LEU A 373 -9.39 15.02 -0.25
N LEU A 374 -10.06 13.90 -0.57
CA LEU A 374 -11.27 13.88 -1.40
C LEU A 374 -12.52 14.31 -0.64
N THR A 375 -12.54 14.14 0.68
CA THR A 375 -13.64 14.55 1.56
C THR A 375 -13.55 16.00 2.00
N GLU A 376 -12.44 16.69 1.73
CA GLU A 376 -12.28 18.11 2.05
C GLU A 376 -13.36 18.92 1.32
N GLU A 377 -14.12 19.73 2.07
CA GLU A 377 -15.15 20.55 1.48
C GLU A 377 -14.57 21.81 0.83
N LYS A 378 -15.12 22.19 -0.33
CA LYS A 378 -14.83 23.48 -0.93
C LYS A 378 -15.37 24.60 -0.04
N GLU A 379 -14.51 25.47 0.49
CA GLU A 379 -14.96 26.61 1.32
C GLU A 379 -15.78 27.63 0.49
N VAL A 380 -15.43 27.81 -0.79
CA VAL A 380 -16.14 28.69 -1.72
C VAL A 380 -16.97 27.81 -2.67
N LYS A 381 -18.29 27.83 -2.49
CA LYS A 381 -19.26 27.13 -3.34
C LYS A 381 -20.15 28.15 -4.03
N ASP A 382 -20.38 27.97 -5.32
CA ASP A 382 -21.39 28.73 -6.03
C ASP A 382 -22.79 28.42 -5.46
N ALA A 383 -23.65 29.43 -5.42
CA ALA A 383 -25.05 29.22 -5.07
C ALA A 383 -25.75 28.36 -6.14
N VAL A 384 -26.80 27.63 -5.74
CA VAL A 384 -27.52 26.65 -6.58
C VAL A 384 -28.06 27.24 -7.91
N ASN A 385 -28.20 28.56 -8.01
CA ASN A 385 -28.60 29.30 -9.22
C ASN A 385 -27.67 30.48 -9.53
N ALA A 386 -26.37 30.35 -9.27
CA ALA A 386 -25.41 31.38 -9.69
C ALA A 386 -25.40 31.46 -11.23
N GLY A 387 -25.84 32.60 -11.78
CA GLY A 387 -25.76 32.88 -13.21
C GLY A 387 -24.38 33.39 -13.60
N ASP A 388 -24.09 33.37 -14.91
CA ASP A 388 -22.88 34.00 -15.44
C ASP A 388 -22.87 35.49 -15.12
N LEU A 389 -21.68 36.03 -14.85
CA LEU A 389 -21.50 37.44 -14.54
C LEU A 389 -21.91 38.29 -15.75
N SER A 390 -23.06 38.99 -15.64
CA SER A 390 -23.44 40.03 -16.59
C SER A 390 -22.61 41.28 -16.34
N PHE A 391 -21.61 41.52 -17.19
CA PHE A 391 -20.71 42.65 -17.03
C PHE A 391 -21.38 43.96 -17.46
N THR A 392 -21.98 44.68 -16.51
CA THR A 392 -22.56 46.01 -16.74
C THR A 392 -21.76 47.06 -15.95
N GLY A 393 -20.82 47.71 -16.64
CA GLY A 393 -20.16 48.93 -16.13
C GLY A 393 -19.00 48.75 -15.15
N GLY A 394 -18.76 47.57 -14.57
CA GLY A 394 -17.54 47.33 -13.76
C GLY A 394 -17.43 48.16 -12.47
N ARG A 395 -18.56 48.52 -11.86
CA ARG A 395 -18.60 49.15 -10.52
C ARG A 395 -18.33 48.10 -9.44
N VAL A 396 -17.41 48.39 -8.51
CA VAL A 396 -17.10 47.53 -7.35
C VAL A 396 -17.52 48.25 -6.08
N ASP A 397 -18.31 47.60 -5.23
CA ASP A 397 -18.83 48.18 -3.98
C ASP A 397 -18.48 47.26 -2.81
N PHE A 398 -17.75 47.80 -1.82
CA PHE A 398 -17.48 47.15 -0.54
C PHE A 398 -18.44 47.75 0.48
N GLN A 399 -19.26 46.91 1.13
CA GLN A 399 -20.23 47.33 2.14
C GLN A 399 -19.98 46.57 3.44
N SER A 400 -19.46 47.27 4.45
CA SER A 400 -19.18 46.73 5.79
C SER A 400 -18.46 45.38 5.77
N VAL A 401 -17.43 45.27 4.93
CA VAL A 401 -16.71 44.02 4.71
C VAL A 401 -15.79 43.74 5.90
N CYS A 402 -15.98 42.59 6.53
CA CYS A 402 -15.08 42.00 7.52
C CYS A 402 -14.41 40.76 6.94
N PHE A 403 -13.11 40.59 7.17
CA PHE A 403 -12.35 39.44 6.67
C PHE A 403 -11.28 38.97 7.64
N SER A 404 -11.13 37.66 7.78
CA SER A 404 -10.12 37.00 8.61
C SER A 404 -9.62 35.71 7.95
N TYR A 405 -8.30 35.46 7.98
CA TYR A 405 -7.74 34.16 7.57
C TYR A 405 -7.85 33.11 8.68
N THR A 406 -7.91 33.52 9.93
CA THR A 406 -8.10 32.67 11.11
C THR A 406 -9.10 33.34 12.03
N ALA A 407 -9.97 32.55 12.66
CA ALA A 407 -11.03 33.08 13.54
C ALA A 407 -10.50 33.97 14.68
N ALA A 408 -9.21 33.83 15.04
CA ALA A 408 -8.56 34.60 16.08
C ALA A 408 -8.05 35.98 15.64
N LYS A 409 -7.91 36.26 14.33
CA LYS A 409 -7.32 37.51 13.84
C LYS A 409 -8.09 38.08 12.65
N GLU A 410 -8.86 39.13 12.93
CA GLU A 410 -9.52 39.96 11.93
C GLU A 410 -8.49 40.87 11.23
N ILE A 411 -8.55 40.92 9.89
CA ILE A 411 -7.63 41.69 9.05
C ILE A 411 -8.33 42.90 8.45
N LEU A 412 -9.52 42.70 7.89
CA LEU A 412 -10.38 43.80 7.47
C LEU A 412 -11.52 43.92 8.46
N SER A 413 -11.71 45.10 9.01
CA SER A 413 -12.78 45.41 9.96
C SER A 413 -13.66 46.54 9.42
N ASN A 414 -14.90 46.20 9.05
CA ASN A 414 -15.95 47.12 8.60
C ASN A 414 -15.52 48.09 7.47
N VAL A 415 -14.83 47.57 6.46
CA VAL A 415 -14.33 48.37 5.33
C VAL A 415 -15.45 48.64 4.33
N SER A 416 -15.68 49.91 3.99
CA SER A 416 -16.68 50.33 3.00
C SER A 416 -16.13 51.38 2.04
N PHE A 417 -16.18 51.11 0.74
CA PHE A 417 -15.82 52.07 -0.31
C PHE A 417 -16.39 51.62 -1.67
N THR A 418 -16.55 52.56 -2.58
CA THR A 418 -17.06 52.30 -3.94
C THR A 418 -16.03 52.75 -4.97
N VAL A 419 -15.75 51.89 -5.96
CA VAL A 419 -14.89 52.20 -7.11
C VAL A 419 -15.75 52.34 -8.36
N MET A 420 -15.71 53.53 -8.99
CA MET A 420 -16.47 53.83 -10.19
C MET A 420 -15.78 53.32 -11.46
N PRO A 421 -16.54 53.12 -12.57
CA PRO A 421 -15.98 52.67 -13.83
C PRO A 421 -14.88 53.62 -14.35
N GLY A 422 -13.72 53.08 -14.70
CA GLY A 422 -12.58 53.85 -15.22
C GLY A 422 -11.78 54.64 -14.18
N GLN A 423 -12.10 54.54 -12.88
CA GLN A 423 -11.28 55.13 -11.82
C GLN A 423 -10.08 54.25 -11.47
N THR A 424 -8.93 54.89 -11.23
CA THR A 424 -7.75 54.27 -10.64
C THR A 424 -7.70 54.57 -9.15
N VAL A 425 -7.70 53.53 -8.32
CA VAL A 425 -7.60 53.65 -6.86
C VAL A 425 -6.28 53.05 -6.39
N ALA A 426 -5.54 53.80 -5.57
CA ALA A 426 -4.29 53.33 -4.96
C ALA A 426 -4.56 52.79 -3.55
N LEU A 427 -4.12 51.54 -3.29
CA LEU A 427 -4.10 50.94 -1.96
C LEU A 427 -2.72 51.16 -1.35
N VAL A 428 -2.66 51.92 -0.25
CA VAL A 428 -1.40 52.21 0.47
C VAL A 428 -1.44 51.51 1.82
N ILE A 429 -0.41 50.70 2.11
CA ILE A 429 -0.21 50.07 3.41
C ILE A 429 0.83 50.91 4.15
N TYR A 430 0.44 51.49 5.29
CA TYR A 430 1.38 52.12 6.22
C TYR A 430 2.00 51.02 7.12
N PRO A 431 3.34 50.97 7.24
CA PRO A 431 4.04 49.94 8.02
C PRO A 431 3.84 50.07 9.53
#